data_AF-A0A377LPW3-F1
#
_entry.id   AF-A0A377LPW3-F1
#
_cell.length_a   1.000
_cell.length_b   1.000
_cell.length_c   1.000
_cell.angle_alpha   90.00
_cell.angle_beta   90.00
_cell.angle_gamma   90.00
#
_symmetry.space_group_name_H-M   'P 1'
#
loop_
_entity.id
_entity.type
_entity.pdbx_description
1 polymer ?
#
loop_
_entity_poly.entity_id
_entity_poly.type
_entity_poly.pdbx_seq_one_letter_code
_entity_poly.pdbx_strand_id
1 'polypeptide(L)'
;MPYLPGPEFSVDILADKGEILAAVGRRKEGAIQYLVNEGSAWELACDCARVMKADGLVNVQTRNDVNGNPVLLETNMRSVRGGGLYPSQRGEPSWVICCL
;
A
#
# COMPACT_ATOMS: atom_id res chain seq x y z
N MET A 1 19.30 -5.92 -2.57
CA MET A 1 18.49 -6.07 -1.34
C MET A 1 18.88 -7.39 -0.67
N PRO A 2 18.96 -7.46 0.67
CA PRO A 2 19.20 -8.73 1.37
C PRO A 2 18.10 -9.75 1.04
N TYR A 3 18.44 -11.04 1.13
CA TYR A 3 17.46 -12.10 0.95
C TYR A 3 16.50 -12.15 2.16
N LEU A 4 15.19 -12.12 1.90
CA LEU A 4 14.13 -12.16 2.91
C LEU A 4 13.39 -13.51 2.80
N PRO A 5 13.60 -14.44 3.76
CA PRO A 5 13.10 -15.81 3.64
C PRO A 5 11.61 -15.94 3.97
N GLY A 6 11.03 -14.94 4.65
CA GLY A 6 9.67 -15.01 5.15
C GLY A 6 8.60 -14.79 4.07
N PRO A 7 7.32 -14.97 4.46
CA PRO A 7 6.19 -14.77 3.56
C PRO A 7 6.11 -13.32 3.06
N GLU A 8 5.54 -13.19 1.86
CA GLU A 8 5.27 -11.91 1.22
C GLU A 8 3.81 -11.51 1.44
N PHE A 9 3.61 -10.24 1.72
CA PHE A 9 2.32 -9.61 1.88
C PHE A 9 2.18 -8.45 0.91
N SER A 10 0.95 -8.24 0.45
CA SER A 10 0.57 -7.11 -0.38
C SER A 10 -0.72 -6.53 0.18
N VAL A 11 -0.73 -5.24 0.50
CA VAL A 11 -1.87 -4.55 1.10
C VAL A 11 -2.37 -3.50 0.13
N ASP A 12 -3.59 -3.69 -0.36
CA ASP A 12 -4.31 -2.73 -1.18
C ASP A 12 -5.05 -1.76 -0.24
N ILE A 13 -4.75 -0.47 -0.36
CA ILE A 13 -5.21 0.59 0.54
C ILE A 13 -5.90 1.68 -0.30
N LEU A 14 -7.05 2.14 0.18
CA LEU A 14 -7.67 3.38 -0.24
C LEU A 14 -7.45 4.43 0.85
N ALA A 15 -6.87 5.57 0.49
CA ALA A 15 -6.56 6.65 1.42
C ALA A 15 -6.98 8.03 0.89
N ASP A 16 -7.24 8.98 1.79
CA ASP A 16 -7.42 10.41 1.50
C ASP A 16 -6.37 11.21 2.29
N LYS A 17 -5.34 11.71 1.62
CA LYS A 17 -4.25 12.52 2.20
C LYS A 17 -3.62 11.89 3.45
N GLY A 18 -3.46 10.58 3.44
CA GLY A 18 -2.91 9.78 4.53
C GLY A 18 -3.94 9.24 5.52
N GLU A 19 -5.22 9.62 5.43
CA GLU A 19 -6.29 8.94 6.17
C GLU A 19 -6.62 7.62 5.48
N ILE A 20 -6.60 6.51 6.23
CA ILE A 20 -6.89 5.18 5.70
C ILE A 20 -8.40 4.96 5.71
N LEU A 21 -9.03 4.90 4.53
CA LEU A 21 -10.46 4.66 4.36
C LEU A 21 -10.79 3.16 4.34
N ALA A 22 -9.93 2.36 3.70
CA ALA A 22 -10.02 0.91 3.66
C ALA A 22 -8.64 0.29 3.37
N ALA A 23 -8.37 -0.89 3.90
CA ALA A 23 -7.15 -1.64 3.62
C ALA A 23 -7.40 -3.15 3.69
N VAL A 24 -6.94 -3.88 2.68
CA VAL A 24 -7.02 -5.35 2.62
C VAL A 24 -5.66 -5.92 2.26
N GLY A 25 -5.14 -6.78 3.13
CA GLY A 25 -3.90 -7.50 2.94
C GLY A 25 -4.13 -8.84 2.24
N ARG A 26 -3.11 -9.28 1.52
CA ARG A 26 -3.01 -10.59 0.89
C ARG A 26 -1.67 -11.20 1.26
N ARG A 27 -1.69 -12.37 1.90
CA ARG A 27 -0.50 -13.19 2.14
C ARG A 27 -0.43 -14.28 1.09
N LYS A 28 0.71 -14.39 0.39
CA LYS A 28 0.93 -15.44 -0.60
C LYS A 28 1.75 -16.57 0.00
N GLU A 29 1.23 -17.80 -0.06
CA GLU A 29 1.93 -19.01 0.34
C GLU A 29 1.88 -20.02 -0.83
N GLY A 30 2.97 -20.09 -1.59
CA GLY A 30 3.01 -20.86 -2.83
C GLY A 30 1.97 -20.36 -3.85
N ALA A 31 1.01 -21.22 -4.19
CA ALA A 31 -0.08 -20.92 -5.11
C ALA A 31 -1.34 -20.36 -4.41
N ILE A 32 -1.40 -20.39 -3.07
CA ILE A 32 -2.57 -20.00 -2.29
C ILE A 32 -2.43 -18.54 -1.84
N GLN A 33 -3.54 -17.82 -1.85
CA GLN A 33 -3.64 -16.46 -1.30
C GLN A 33 -4.63 -16.42 -0.16
N TYR A 34 -4.22 -15.81 0.96
CA TYR A 34 -5.05 -15.60 2.13
C TYR A 34 -5.33 -14.11 2.28
N LEU A 35 -6.59 -13.76 2.54
CA LEU A 35 -6.96 -12.40 2.93
C LEU A 35 -6.56 -12.16 4.39
N VAL A 36 -5.98 -10.99 4.65
CA VAL A 36 -5.45 -10.58 5.94
C VAL A 36 -5.84 -9.13 6.19
N ASN A 37 -6.55 -8.85 7.28
CA ASN A 37 -7.00 -7.50 7.62
C ASN A 37 -6.37 -6.96 8.92
N GLU A 38 -5.36 -7.66 9.44
CA GLU A 38 -4.71 -7.35 10.72
C GLU A 38 -3.26 -7.87 10.74
N GLY A 39 -2.51 -7.50 11.79
CA GLY A 39 -1.14 -7.95 12.03
C GLY A 39 -0.07 -7.02 11.49
N SER A 40 1.18 -7.29 11.89
CA SER A 40 2.30 -6.34 11.73
C SER A 40 2.60 -5.93 10.28
N ALA A 41 2.45 -6.84 9.32
CA ALA A 41 2.63 -6.52 7.89
C ALA A 41 1.55 -5.55 7.37
N TRP A 42 0.30 -5.74 7.82
CA TRP A 42 -0.81 -4.85 7.49
C TRP A 42 -0.67 -3.48 8.17
N GLU A 43 -0.24 -3.46 9.42
CA GLU A 43 0.03 -2.22 10.18
C GLU A 43 1.15 -1.41 9.53
N LEU A 44 2.27 -2.06 9.20
CA LEU A 44 3.39 -1.41 8.50
C LEU A 44 2.94 -0.79 7.18
N ALA A 45 2.12 -1.50 6.40
CA ALA A 45 1.59 -1.00 5.14
C ALA A 45 0.72 0.26 5.33
N CYS A 46 -0.18 0.24 6.32
CA CYS A 46 -1.01 1.39 6.67
C CYS A 46 -0.15 2.58 7.13
N ASP A 47 0.89 2.34 7.92
CA ASP A 47 1.80 3.39 8.38
C ASP A 47 2.63 3.98 7.23
N CYS A 48 3.07 3.16 6.28
CA CYS A 48 3.70 3.66 5.06
C CYS A 48 2.74 4.60 4.30
N ALA A 49 1.49 4.20 4.09
CA ALA A 49 0.50 5.03 3.41
C ALA A 49 0.21 6.35 4.16
N ARG A 50 0.15 6.32 5.50
CA ARG A 50 0.00 7.53 6.34
C ARG A 50 1.20 8.47 6.19
N VAL A 51 2.42 7.96 6.32
CA VAL A 51 3.66 8.75 6.23
C VAL A 51 3.81 9.38 4.85
N MET A 52 3.45 8.65 3.80
CA MET A 52 3.46 9.14 2.42
C MET A 52 2.34 10.13 2.12
N LYS A 53 1.37 10.32 3.04
CA LYS A 53 0.13 11.07 2.82
C LYS A 53 -0.60 10.60 1.56
N ALA A 54 -0.69 9.28 1.39
CA ALA A 54 -1.27 8.67 0.21
C ALA A 54 -2.70 9.19 -0.04
N ASP A 55 -3.01 9.47 -1.30
CA ASP A 55 -4.31 9.96 -1.75
C ASP A 55 -4.73 9.12 -2.98
N GLY A 56 -5.81 8.37 -2.84
CA GLY A 56 -6.28 7.36 -3.79
C GLY A 56 -5.85 5.93 -3.45
N LEU A 57 -5.69 5.11 -4.49
CA LEU A 57 -5.34 3.69 -4.37
C LEU A 57 -3.83 3.49 -4.32
N VAL A 58 -3.36 2.81 -3.27
CA VAL A 58 -1.96 2.46 -3.08
C VAL A 58 -1.84 0.98 -2.72
N ASN A 59 -0.84 0.30 -3.28
CA ASN A 59 -0.49 -1.06 -2.92
C ASN A 59 0.87 -1.05 -2.24
N VAL A 60 0.94 -1.51 -0.98
CA VAL A 60 2.19 -1.63 -0.23
C VAL A 60 2.56 -3.09 -0.11
N GLN A 61 3.80 -3.43 -0.46
CA GLN A 61 4.30 -4.80 -0.39
C GLN A 61 5.36 -4.92 0.69
N THR A 62 5.25 -5.97 1.49
CA THR A 62 6.19 -6.27 2.56
C THR A 62 6.64 -7.73 2.48
N ARG A 63 7.78 -8.03 3.07
CA ARG A 63 8.25 -9.41 3.24
C ARG A 63 8.95 -9.58 4.56
N ASN A 64 8.68 -10.71 5.21
CA ASN A 64 9.23 -10.94 6.53
C ASN A 64 10.72 -11.29 6.46
N ASP A 65 11.51 -10.73 7.38
CA ASP A 65 12.91 -11.07 7.58
C ASP A 65 13.08 -12.45 8.25
N VAL A 66 14.32 -12.80 8.59
CA VAL A 66 14.66 -14.08 9.24
C VAL A 66 14.01 -14.24 10.63
N ASN A 67 13.65 -13.13 11.27
CA ASN A 67 13.05 -13.09 12.60
C ASN A 67 11.51 -13.00 12.54
N GLY A 68 10.93 -12.95 11.34
CA GLY A 68 9.50 -12.81 11.13
C GLY A 68 8.99 -11.36 11.14
N ASN A 69 9.88 -10.35 11.16
CA ASN A 69 9.48 -8.94 11.13
C ASN A 69 9.18 -8.52 9.69
N PRO A 70 8.08 -7.82 9.42
CA PRO A 70 7.79 -7.32 8.09
C PRO A 70 8.77 -6.20 7.70
N VAL A 71 9.31 -6.29 6.49
CA VAL A 71 10.16 -5.26 5.88
C VAL A 71 9.47 -4.73 4.64
N LEU A 72 9.42 -3.41 4.48
CA LEU A 72 8.89 -2.76 3.27
C LEU A 72 9.73 -3.16 2.05
N LEU A 73 9.07 -3.66 1.01
CA LEU A 73 9.69 -3.92 -0.30
C LEU A 73 9.49 -2.73 -1.23
N GLU A 74 8.23 -2.37 -1.46
CA GLU A 74 7.83 -1.31 -2.37
C GLU A 74 6.46 -0.75 -2.01
N THR A 75 6.23 0.49 -2.45
CA THR A 75 4.91 1.13 -2.42
C THR A 75 4.54 1.57 -3.82
N ASN A 76 3.50 0.96 -4.38
CA ASN A 76 2.97 1.28 -5.69
C ASN A 76 1.77 2.22 -5.54
N MET A 77 2.01 3.51 -5.74
CA MET A 77 0.93 4.48 -5.92
C MET A 77 0.39 4.36 -7.34
N ARG A 78 -0.85 3.89 -7.49
CA ARG A 78 -1.48 3.79 -8.81
C ARG A 78 -2.38 5.00 -9.01
N SER A 79 -2.03 5.85 -9.97
CA SER A 79 -2.95 6.88 -10.44
C SER A 79 -4.23 6.21 -10.94
N VAL A 80 -5.40 6.75 -10.59
CA VAL A 80 -6.68 6.36 -11.23
C VAL A 80 -6.66 6.81 -12.69
N ARG A 81 -6.05 6.02 -13.57
CA ARG A 81 -6.06 6.27 -15.01
C ARG A 81 -7.39 5.80 -15.59
N GLY A 82 -8.36 6.73 -15.63
CA GLY A 82 -9.50 6.73 -16.56
C GLY A 82 -10.83 6.29 -15.97
N GLY A 83 -11.74 7.25 -15.74
CA GLY A 83 -13.17 6.97 -15.52
C GLY A 83 -13.93 7.93 -14.61
N GLY A 84 -13.77 9.25 -14.76
CA GLY A 84 -14.61 10.23 -14.07
C GLY A 84 -13.91 11.56 -13.88
N LEU A 85 -13.95 12.41 -14.90
CA LEU A 85 -13.78 13.86 -14.73
C LEU A 85 -14.89 14.37 -13.81
N TYR A 86 -14.64 14.42 -12.51
CA TYR A 86 -15.08 15.57 -11.74
C TYR A 86 -13.83 16.44 -11.57
N PRO A 87 -13.69 17.55 -12.32
CA PRO A 87 -12.71 18.54 -11.93
C PRO A 87 -13.05 18.92 -10.49
N SER A 88 -12.04 18.90 -9.62
CA SER A 88 -12.18 19.59 -8.34
C SER A 88 -12.70 20.99 -8.67
N GLN A 89 -13.70 21.49 -7.93
CA GLN A 89 -14.21 22.85 -8.13
C GLN A 89 -13.16 23.95 -7.85
N ARG A 90 -11.89 23.58 -7.66
CA ARG A 90 -10.79 24.48 -7.30
C ARG A 90 -9.66 24.54 -8.33
N GLY A 91 -9.71 23.79 -9.43
CA GLY A 91 -8.80 24.03 -10.56
C GLY A 91 -7.31 23.85 -10.28
N GLU A 92 -6.92 23.10 -9.25
CA GLU A 92 -5.51 22.77 -9.00
C GLU A 92 -5.21 21.32 -9.42
N PRO A 93 -4.07 21.07 -10.09
CA PRO A 93 -3.64 19.71 -10.40
C PRO A 93 -3.16 19.04 -9.10
N SER A 94 -4.01 18.24 -8.47
CA SER A 94 -3.53 17.17 -7.60
C SER A 94 -2.82 16.12 -8.47
N TRP A 95 -2.08 15.19 -7.87
CA TRP A 95 -1.35 14.09 -8.54
C TRP A 95 0.06 14.41 -9.05
N VAL A 96 0.81 15.24 -8.31
CA VAL A 96 2.27 15.08 -8.22
C VAL A 96 2.56 14.38 -6.90
N ILE A 97 3.08 13.16 -6.98
CA ILE A 97 4.24 12.64 -6.24
C ILE A 97 4.33 11.15 -6.65
N CYS A 98 5.07 10.92 -7.74
CA CYS A 98 5.93 9.75 -7.83
C CYS A 98 6.92 9.89 -6.65
N CYS A 99 7.19 8.83 -5.91
CA CYS A 99 8.13 8.82 -4.78
C CYS A 99 9.33 9.75 -5.00
N LEU A 100 9.48 10.79 -4.16
CA LEU A 100 10.59 11.74 -4.06
C LEU A 100 11.18 12.29 -5.37
#